data_AF-A0A1V5CVT2-F1
#
_entry.id   AF-A0A1V5CVT2-F1
#
_cell.length_a   1.000
_cell.length_b   1.000
_cell.length_c   1.000
_cell.angle_alpha   90.00
_cell.angle_beta   90.00
_cell.angle_gamma   90.00
#
_symmetry.space_group_name_H-M   'P 1'
#
loop_
_entity.id
_entity.type
_entity.pdbx_description
1 polymer ?
#
loop_
_entity_poly.entity_id
_entity_poly.type
_entity_poly.pdbx_seq_one_letter_code
_entity_poly.pdbx_strand_id
1 'polypeptide(L)'
;MRVPAICDSCGAIFASGIEVENVYNTTFANCGAGPCPACGKMGHIPDGVYNFIDNTIELLSGPTRTISELERLARILTQARRERASLSEVERRIQQETPELSSLRNLFPKTRAELYSFISIILTIITLLLGQLKQNQVPKVEVAQVVNMVCQVQPGSPNSLMEHAAKGKKKVGRNDPCPCGSGKKYKKCCLNKTTRANE
;
A
#
# COMPACT_ATOMS: atom_id res chain seq x y z
N MET A 1 -6.59 -3.21 14.35
CA MET A 1 -5.84 -3.56 13.13
C MET A 1 -5.06 -2.38 12.55
N ARG A 2 -3.98 -2.63 11.80
CA ARG A 2 -3.23 -1.57 11.09
C ARG A 2 -3.83 -1.30 9.72
N VAL A 3 -4.10 -0.05 9.40
CA VAL A 3 -4.62 0.35 8.08
C VAL A 3 -3.52 0.15 7.04
N PRO A 4 -3.78 -0.59 5.93
CA PRO A 4 -2.80 -0.77 4.87
C PRO A 4 -2.63 0.51 4.05
N ALA A 5 -1.41 0.74 3.58
CA ALA A 5 -1.05 1.75 2.59
C ALA A 5 -0.37 1.08 1.38
N ILE A 6 -0.43 1.74 0.24
CA ILE A 6 0.16 1.29 -1.02
C ILE A 6 1.31 2.25 -1.37
N CYS A 7 2.49 1.72 -1.67
CA CYS A 7 3.62 2.56 -2.09
C CYS A 7 3.45 3.07 -3.52
N ASP A 8 3.59 4.39 -3.70
CA ASP A 8 3.39 5.05 -5.00
C ASP A 8 4.45 4.68 -6.04
N SER A 9 5.61 4.20 -5.58
CA SER A 9 6.73 3.91 -6.48
C SER A 9 6.90 2.43 -6.79
N CYS A 10 6.66 1.53 -5.84
CA CYS A 10 6.92 0.10 -6.02
C CYS A 10 5.67 -0.77 -5.91
N GLY A 11 4.53 -0.20 -5.50
CA GLY A 11 3.26 -0.92 -5.35
C GLY A 11 3.19 -1.83 -4.12
N ALA A 12 4.23 -1.88 -3.28
CA ALA A 12 4.21 -2.69 -2.07
C ALA A 12 3.10 -2.21 -1.11
N ILE A 13 2.35 -3.16 -0.55
CA ILE A 13 1.40 -2.91 0.52
C ILE A 13 2.16 -2.97 1.86
N PHE A 14 1.99 -1.95 2.69
CA PHE A 14 2.67 -1.84 3.98
C PHE A 14 1.77 -1.20 5.04
N ALA A 15 2.15 -1.32 6.32
CA ALA A 15 1.40 -0.70 7.40
C ALA A 15 1.56 0.84 7.35
N SER A 16 0.43 1.57 7.29
CA SER A 16 0.43 3.03 7.25
C SER A 16 0.89 3.70 8.55
N GLY A 17 0.92 2.94 9.66
CA GLY A 17 1.14 3.46 11.00
C GLY A 17 -0.16 3.92 11.69
N ILE A 18 -1.30 3.86 11.01
CA ILE A 18 -2.61 4.10 11.60
C ILE A 18 -3.16 2.79 12.14
N GLU A 19 -3.54 2.79 13.42
CA GLU A 19 -4.22 1.66 14.08
C GLU A 19 -5.67 2.05 14.36
N VAL A 20 -6.58 1.17 13.96
CA VAL A 20 -8.04 1.33 14.09
C VAL A 20 -8.65 0.05 14.64
N GLU A 21 -9.66 0.15 15.49
CA GLU A 21 -10.36 -0.99 16.08
C GLU A 21 -11.83 -0.64 16.26
N ASN A 22 -12.72 -1.40 15.62
CA ASN A 22 -14.17 -1.27 15.76
C ASN A 22 -14.68 0.16 15.50
N VAL A 23 -14.25 0.75 14.39
CA VAL A 23 -14.67 2.09 13.93
C VAL A 23 -15.46 2.00 12.62
N TYR A 24 -16.50 2.82 12.50
CA TYR A 24 -17.43 2.82 11.37
C TYR A 24 -17.37 4.15 10.62
N ASN A 25 -17.71 4.14 9.33
CA ASN A 25 -17.78 5.32 8.46
C ASN A 25 -16.49 6.17 8.47
N THR A 26 -15.34 5.51 8.57
CA THR A 26 -14.03 6.17 8.59
C THR A 26 -13.67 6.60 7.17
N THR A 27 -13.44 7.88 6.97
CA THR A 27 -13.08 8.42 5.65
C THR A 27 -11.57 8.64 5.57
N PHE A 28 -10.94 8.07 4.55
CA PHE A 28 -9.58 8.43 4.13
C PHE A 28 -9.67 9.23 2.83
N ALA A 29 -8.95 10.35 2.80
CA ALA A 29 -8.87 11.22 1.63
C ALA A 29 -7.47 11.84 1.59
N ASN A 30 -6.73 11.62 0.51
CA ASN A 30 -5.39 12.17 0.27
C ASN A 30 -4.42 11.92 1.45
N CYS A 31 -4.45 10.70 1.99
CA CYS A 31 -3.69 10.32 3.17
C CYS A 31 -2.35 9.69 2.77
N GLY A 32 -1.27 10.45 2.89
CA GLY A 32 0.09 9.94 2.69
C GLY A 32 0.56 9.01 3.82
N ALA A 33 1.33 7.99 3.47
CA ALA A 33 1.89 7.00 4.39
C ALA A 33 3.33 6.65 4.02
N GLY A 34 4.20 6.43 5.00
CA GLY A 34 5.59 6.06 4.74
C GLY A 34 6.56 6.36 5.87
N PRO A 35 7.85 6.05 5.67
CA PRO A 35 8.44 5.53 4.43
C PRO A 35 8.10 4.06 4.17
N CYS A 36 7.98 3.68 2.89
CA CYS A 36 7.77 2.30 2.46
C CYS A 36 8.97 1.43 2.88
N PRO A 37 8.76 0.29 3.57
CA PRO A 37 9.85 -0.55 4.05
C PRO A 37 10.62 -1.25 2.92
N ALA A 38 10.03 -1.40 1.73
CA ALA A 38 10.67 -2.07 0.61
C ALA A 38 11.61 -1.16 -0.20
N CYS A 39 11.28 0.13 -0.35
CA CYS A 39 12.04 1.04 -1.24
C CYS A 39 12.34 2.43 -0.64
N GLY A 40 11.88 2.71 0.58
CA GLY A 40 12.12 3.97 1.28
C GLY A 40 11.27 5.16 0.82
N LYS A 41 10.52 5.04 -0.29
CA LYS A 41 9.66 6.11 -0.82
C LYS A 41 8.31 6.18 -0.12
N MET A 42 7.54 7.23 -0.37
CA MET A 42 6.19 7.40 0.19
C MET A 42 5.15 6.52 -0.54
N GLY A 43 4.01 6.36 0.12
CA GLY A 43 2.79 5.77 -0.40
C GLY A 43 1.58 6.53 0.11
N HIS A 44 0.40 5.96 -0.10
CA HIS A 44 -0.86 6.51 0.35
C HIS A 44 -1.81 5.43 0.89
N ILE A 45 -2.75 5.83 1.73
CA ILE A 45 -3.93 5.05 2.09
C ILE A 45 -4.98 5.33 1.01
N PRO A 46 -5.61 4.30 0.43
CA PRO A 46 -6.64 4.49 -0.59
C PRO A 46 -7.79 5.37 -0.10
N ASP A 47 -8.25 6.24 -0.99
CA ASP A 47 -9.38 7.12 -0.71
C ASP A 47 -10.69 6.32 -0.63
N GLY A 48 -11.51 6.62 0.36
CA GLY A 48 -12.81 5.96 0.54
C GLY A 48 -13.37 6.09 1.94
N VAL A 49 -14.58 5.55 2.10
CA VAL A 49 -15.29 5.41 3.38
C VAL A 49 -15.29 3.94 3.76
N TYR A 50 -14.83 3.63 4.96
CA TYR A 50 -14.59 2.27 5.42
C TYR A 50 -15.23 2.00 6.79
N ASN A 51 -15.66 0.76 7.02
CA ASN A 51 -15.80 0.20 8.36
C ASN A 51 -14.61 -0.70 8.68
N PHE A 52 -14.15 -0.64 9.91
CA PHE A 52 -13.12 -1.51 10.47
C PHE A 52 -13.74 -2.27 11.63
N ILE A 53 -14.12 -3.52 11.39
CA ILE A 53 -14.80 -4.38 12.38
C ILE A 53 -13.87 -5.55 12.66
N ASP A 54 -13.37 -5.63 13.90
CA ASP A 54 -12.33 -6.55 14.33
C ASP A 54 -11.10 -6.52 13.40
N ASN A 55 -10.95 -7.54 12.55
CA ASN A 55 -9.89 -7.67 11.56
C ASN A 55 -10.38 -7.54 10.10
N THR A 56 -11.61 -7.05 9.90
CA THR A 56 -12.24 -6.89 8.58
C THR A 56 -12.27 -5.42 8.19
N ILE A 57 -11.95 -5.14 6.93
CA ILE A 57 -12.15 -3.82 6.31
C ILE A 57 -13.30 -3.95 5.33
N GLU A 58 -14.35 -3.18 5.54
CA GLU A 58 -15.49 -3.07 4.62
C GLU A 58 -15.44 -1.71 3.93
N LEU A 59 -15.31 -1.70 2.60
CA LEU A 59 -15.38 -0.48 1.80
C LEU A 59 -16.86 -0.14 1.53
N LEU A 60 -17.32 0.97 2.09
CA LEU A 60 -18.69 1.48 1.91
C LEU A 60 -18.82 2.34 0.65
N SER A 61 -17.79 3.14 0.34
CA SER A 61 -17.77 4.00 -0.84
C SER A 61 -16.33 4.31 -1.21
N GLY A 62 -16.00 4.18 -2.50
CA GLY A 62 -14.68 4.51 -3.04
C GLY A 62 -14.82 5.33 -4.32
N PRO A 63 -13.71 5.87 -4.86
CA PRO A 63 -13.73 6.62 -6.11
C PRO A 63 -14.37 5.79 -7.24
N THR A 64 -15.36 6.37 -7.92
CA THR A 64 -16.24 5.72 -8.92
C THR A 64 -15.53 5.23 -10.19
N ARG A 65 -14.23 5.51 -10.35
CA ARG A 65 -13.47 5.20 -11.57
C ARG A 65 -12.99 3.75 -11.70
N THR A 66 -13.19 2.90 -10.69
CA THR A 66 -12.65 1.54 -10.70
C THR A 66 -13.30 0.61 -11.74
N ILE A 67 -14.61 0.70 -11.96
CA ILE A 67 -15.32 -0.21 -12.89
C ILE A 67 -14.90 0.07 -14.34
N SER A 68 -14.91 1.33 -14.76
CA SER A 68 -14.53 1.73 -16.12
C SER A 68 -13.08 1.39 -16.45
N GLU A 69 -12.20 1.44 -15.46
CA GLU A 69 -10.79 1.09 -15.58
C GLU A 69 -10.59 -0.41 -15.73
N LEU A 70 -11.29 -1.21 -14.92
CA LEU A 70 -11.27 -2.67 -15.03
C LEU A 70 -11.83 -3.14 -16.37
N GLU A 71 -12.91 -2.53 -16.85
CA GLU A 71 -13.46 -2.81 -18.18
C GLU A 71 -12.47 -2.44 -19.30
N ARG A 72 -11.75 -1.31 -19.16
CA ARG A 72 -10.74 -0.88 -20.13
C ARG A 72 -9.54 -1.82 -20.14
N LEU A 73 -9.05 -2.23 -18.97
CA LEU A 73 -7.99 -3.23 -18.85
C LEU A 73 -8.43 -4.57 -19.46
N ALA A 74 -9.64 -5.05 -19.15
CA ALA A 74 -10.18 -6.28 -19.72
C ALA A 74 -10.22 -6.24 -21.26
N ARG A 75 -10.61 -5.10 -21.86
CA ARG A 75 -10.58 -4.91 -23.31
C ARG A 75 -9.16 -5.02 -23.87
N ILE A 76 -8.19 -4.31 -23.29
CA ILE A 76 -6.78 -4.34 -23.72
C ILE A 76 -6.23 -5.77 -23.67
N LEU A 77 -6.43 -6.46 -22.54
CA LEU A 77 -5.93 -7.82 -22.34
C LEU A 77 -6.60 -8.85 -23.26
N THR A 78 -7.91 -8.70 -23.51
CA THR A 78 -8.65 -9.56 -24.44
C THR A 78 -8.15 -9.37 -25.88
N GLN A 79 -7.93 -8.12 -26.29
CA GLN A 79 -7.40 -7.79 -27.61
C GLN A 79 -5.96 -8.31 -27.77
N ALA A 80 -5.09 -8.09 -26.77
CA ALA A 80 -3.73 -8.60 -26.75
C ALA A 80 -3.66 -10.13 -26.88
N ARG A 81 -4.57 -10.86 -26.21
CA ARG A 81 -4.68 -12.32 -26.32
C ARG A 81 -5.09 -12.75 -27.73
N ARG A 82 -6.05 -12.05 -28.35
CA ARG A 82 -6.54 -12.34 -29.70
C ARG A 82 -5.46 -12.09 -30.77
N GLU A 83 -4.72 -10.99 -30.63
CA GLU A 83 -3.68 -10.57 -31.57
C GLU A 83 -2.32 -11.26 -31.33
N ARG A 84 -2.21 -12.10 -30.29
CA ARG A 84 -0.95 -12.70 -29.83
C ARG A 84 0.17 -11.67 -29.63
N ALA A 85 -0.18 -10.53 -29.04
CA ALA A 85 0.71 -9.41 -28.80
C ALA A 85 1.93 -9.80 -27.94
N SER A 86 3.07 -9.15 -28.16
CA SER A 86 4.27 -9.33 -27.31
C SER A 86 4.10 -8.61 -25.97
N LEU A 87 4.87 -9.02 -24.95
CA LEU A 87 4.88 -8.39 -23.63
C LEU A 87 5.07 -6.87 -23.71
N SER A 88 6.04 -6.42 -24.52
CA SER A 88 6.34 -5.00 -24.71
C SER A 88 5.16 -4.21 -25.31
N GLU A 89 4.38 -4.85 -26.18
CA GLU A 89 3.21 -4.23 -26.80
C GLU A 89 2.04 -4.16 -25.81
N VAL A 90 1.87 -5.18 -24.97
CA VAL A 90 0.88 -5.15 -23.88
C VAL A 90 1.21 -4.06 -22.87
N GLU A 91 2.48 -3.96 -22.43
CA GLU A 91 2.94 -2.89 -21.53
C GLU A 91 2.66 -1.51 -22.13
N ARG A 92 2.99 -1.31 -23.42
CA ARG A 92 2.77 -0.05 -24.13
C ARG A 92 1.29 0.34 -24.15
N ARG A 93 0.40 -0.61 -24.45
CA ARG A 93 -1.06 -0.36 -24.49
C ARG A 93 -1.63 -0.03 -23.11
N ILE A 94 -1.23 -0.76 -22.08
CA ILE A 94 -1.64 -0.47 -20.69
C ILE A 94 -1.17 0.93 -20.28
N GLN A 95 0.05 1.32 -20.65
CA GLN A 95 0.59 2.62 -20.28
C GLN A 95 -0.09 3.79 -21.03
N GLN A 96 -0.51 3.57 -22.28
CA GLN A 96 -1.19 4.59 -23.09
C GLN A 96 -2.68 4.72 -22.76
N GLU A 97 -3.36 3.60 -22.52
CA GLU A 97 -4.80 3.56 -22.34
C GLU A 97 -5.22 3.52 -20.88
N THR A 98 -4.40 3.02 -19.98
CA THR A 98 -4.72 2.93 -18.54
C THR A 98 -3.51 3.34 -17.72
N PRO A 99 -3.09 4.63 -17.77
CA PRO A 99 -1.87 5.08 -17.10
C PRO A 99 -1.94 4.88 -15.58
N GLU A 100 -3.15 4.95 -15.00
CA GLU A 100 -3.40 4.69 -13.57
C GLU A 100 -3.04 3.24 -13.16
N LEU A 101 -3.04 2.30 -14.12
CA LEU A 101 -2.71 0.89 -13.91
C LEU A 101 -1.27 0.54 -14.32
N SER A 102 -0.45 1.53 -14.69
CA SER A 102 0.94 1.31 -15.12
C SER A 102 1.80 0.66 -14.02
N SER A 103 1.46 0.86 -12.74
CA SER A 103 2.11 0.21 -11.59
C SER A 103 1.98 -1.32 -11.60
N LEU A 104 1.02 -1.89 -12.34
CA LEU A 104 0.87 -3.33 -12.50
C LEU A 104 1.98 -3.97 -13.35
N ARG A 105 2.84 -3.17 -13.99
CA ARG A 105 3.97 -3.65 -14.80
C ARG A 105 4.82 -4.70 -14.07
N ASN A 106 5.07 -4.47 -12.78
CA ASN A 106 5.92 -5.36 -11.99
C ASN A 106 5.28 -6.73 -11.71
N LEU A 107 3.98 -6.90 -11.98
CA LEU A 107 3.26 -8.16 -11.85
C LEU A 107 3.25 -8.98 -13.14
N PHE A 108 3.66 -8.39 -14.28
CA PHE A 108 3.64 -9.12 -15.54
C PHE A 108 4.77 -10.17 -15.58
N PRO A 109 4.47 -11.40 -16.02
CA PRO A 109 5.46 -12.45 -16.13
C PRO A 109 6.45 -12.17 -17.27
N LYS A 110 7.66 -12.70 -17.13
CA LYS A 110 8.79 -12.42 -18.03
C LYS A 110 8.78 -13.30 -19.28
N THR A 111 8.12 -14.46 -19.24
CA THR A 111 8.09 -15.40 -20.37
C THR A 111 6.76 -15.34 -21.13
N ARG A 112 6.81 -15.65 -22.44
CA ARG A 112 5.61 -15.60 -23.31
C ARG A 112 4.55 -16.63 -22.92
N ALA A 113 4.97 -17.81 -22.45
CA ALA A 113 4.05 -18.86 -22.02
C ALA A 113 3.33 -18.47 -20.72
N GLU A 114 4.06 -17.94 -19.75
CA GLU A 114 3.48 -17.44 -18.50
C GLU A 114 2.58 -16.21 -18.73
N LEU A 115 2.90 -15.37 -19.73
CA LEU A 115 2.09 -14.19 -20.07
C LEU A 115 0.64 -14.54 -20.41
N TYR A 116 0.40 -15.53 -21.25
CA TYR A 116 -0.98 -15.87 -21.63
C TYR A 116 -1.74 -16.58 -20.51
N SER A 117 -1.05 -17.38 -19.70
CA SER A 117 -1.61 -17.97 -18.48
C SER A 117 -2.01 -16.86 -17.48
N PHE A 118 -1.11 -15.89 -17.26
CA PHE A 118 -1.36 -14.74 -16.42
C PHE A 118 -2.51 -13.87 -16.93
N ILE A 119 -2.52 -13.53 -18.22
CA ILE A 119 -3.63 -12.79 -18.85
C ILE A 119 -4.96 -13.53 -18.65
N SER A 120 -4.98 -14.86 -18.78
CA SER A 120 -6.19 -15.64 -18.61
C SER A 120 -6.69 -15.65 -17.16
N ILE A 121 -5.79 -15.73 -16.17
CA ILE A 121 -6.13 -15.60 -14.74
C ILE A 121 -6.68 -14.20 -14.44
N ILE A 122 -5.99 -13.14 -14.90
CA ILE A 122 -6.41 -11.76 -14.71
C ILE A 122 -7.78 -11.50 -15.35
N LEU A 123 -8.01 -11.95 -16.58
CA LEU A 123 -9.31 -11.82 -17.25
C LEU A 123 -10.42 -12.56 -16.49
N THR A 124 -10.13 -13.73 -15.91
CA THR A 124 -11.10 -14.50 -15.13
C THR A 124 -11.48 -13.76 -13.85
N ILE A 125 -10.49 -13.22 -13.13
CA ILE A 125 -10.70 -12.42 -11.92
C ILE A 125 -11.49 -11.15 -12.25
N ILE A 126 -11.11 -10.40 -13.29
CA ILE A 126 -11.82 -9.18 -13.69
C ILE A 126 -13.28 -9.51 -14.09
N THR A 127 -13.51 -10.59 -14.84
CA THR A 127 -14.86 -11.01 -15.24
C THR A 127 -15.72 -11.36 -14.03
N LEU A 128 -15.15 -12.09 -13.06
CA LEU A 128 -15.83 -12.44 -11.80
C LEU A 128 -16.16 -11.19 -10.97
N LEU A 129 -15.19 -10.29 -10.80
CA LEU A 129 -15.36 -9.03 -10.07
C LEU A 129 -16.41 -8.13 -10.71
N LEU A 130 -16.37 -7.96 -12.05
CA LEU A 130 -17.39 -7.21 -12.78
C LEU A 130 -18.78 -7.84 -12.63
N GLY A 131 -18.87 -9.18 -12.56
CA GLY A 131 -20.11 -9.90 -12.27
C GLY A 131 -20.67 -9.58 -10.88
N GLN A 132 -19.82 -9.57 -9.85
CA GLN A 132 -20.21 -9.25 -8.47
C GLN A 132 -20.60 -7.77 -8.30
N LEU A 133 -19.83 -6.86 -8.91
CA LEU A 133 -20.10 -5.42 -8.85
C LEU A 133 -21.41 -5.05 -9.59
N LYS A 134 -21.73 -5.71 -10.72
CA LYS A 134 -23.02 -5.55 -11.41
C LYS A 134 -24.21 -6.07 -10.61
N GLN A 135 -23.98 -6.92 -9.61
CA GLN A 135 -25.01 -7.48 -8.72
C GLN A 135 -25.16 -6.69 -7.40
N ASN A 136 -24.54 -5.50 -7.25
CA ASN A 136 -24.56 -4.69 -6.03
C ASN A 136 -24.09 -5.43 -4.76
N GLN A 137 -23.28 -6.49 -4.90
CA GLN A 137 -22.67 -7.14 -3.74
C GLN A 137 -21.31 -6.51 -3.48
N VAL A 138 -21.18 -5.85 -2.32
CA VAL A 138 -19.92 -5.30 -1.83
C VAL A 138 -18.97 -6.48 -1.53
N PRO A 139 -17.76 -6.53 -2.11
CA PRO A 139 -16.82 -7.61 -1.84
C PRO A 139 -16.41 -7.58 -0.36
N LYS A 140 -16.78 -8.62 0.40
CA LYS A 140 -16.24 -8.83 1.75
C LYS A 140 -14.85 -9.44 1.60
N VAL A 141 -13.82 -8.63 1.82
CA VAL A 141 -12.43 -9.08 1.75
C VAL A 141 -11.96 -9.44 3.16
N GLU A 142 -11.73 -10.72 3.39
CA GLU A 142 -11.16 -11.20 4.65
C GLU A 142 -9.65 -10.90 4.66
N VAL A 143 -9.23 -9.89 5.44
CA VAL A 143 -7.84 -9.39 5.41
C VAL A 143 -6.84 -10.49 5.75
N ALA A 144 -7.21 -11.42 6.63
CA ALA A 144 -6.37 -12.58 6.96
C ALA A 144 -6.05 -13.45 5.73
N GLN A 145 -7.01 -13.66 4.83
CA GLN A 145 -6.80 -14.44 3.61
C GLN A 145 -5.90 -13.69 2.63
N VAL A 146 -6.10 -12.38 2.44
CA VAL A 146 -5.25 -11.56 1.55
C VAL A 146 -3.84 -11.44 2.09
N VAL A 147 -3.67 -11.23 3.39
CA VAL A 147 -2.35 -11.19 4.04
C VAL A 147 -1.65 -12.55 3.90
N ASN A 148 -2.33 -13.67 4.14
CA ASN A 148 -1.73 -14.99 3.96
C ASN A 148 -1.38 -15.31 2.49
N MET A 149 -2.11 -14.73 1.53
CA MET A 149 -1.92 -14.96 0.10
C MET A 149 -0.84 -14.05 -0.51
N VAL A 150 -0.70 -12.82 -0.01
CA VAL A 150 0.28 -11.81 -0.47
C VAL A 150 1.59 -11.88 0.32
N CYS A 151 1.52 -12.22 1.61
CA CYS A 151 2.68 -12.28 2.51
C CYS A 151 3.20 -13.71 2.72
N GLN A 152 3.19 -14.58 1.69
CA GLN A 152 3.99 -15.81 1.75
C GLN A 152 5.50 -15.49 1.75
N VAL A 153 5.99 -14.98 2.88
CA VAL A 153 7.36 -15.10 3.34
C VAL A 153 7.27 -16.11 4.49
N GLN A 154 7.96 -17.23 4.33
CA GLN A 154 7.89 -18.40 5.22
C GLN A 154 8.04 -18.04 6.71
N PRO A 155 7.37 -18.77 7.63
CA PRO A 155 7.74 -18.77 9.04
C PRO A 155 9.04 -19.57 9.21
N GLY A 156 10.17 -18.93 8.93
CA GLY A 156 11.50 -19.44 9.27
C GLY A 156 11.84 -19.09 10.72
N SER A 157 11.76 -20.10 11.59
CA SER A 157 12.38 -20.31 12.91
C SER A 157 12.80 -19.11 13.80
N PRO A 158 12.45 -19.13 15.11
CA PRO A 158 12.96 -18.19 16.11
C PRO A 158 14.40 -18.55 16.50
N ASN A 159 15.35 -17.65 16.26
CA ASN A 159 16.52 -17.31 17.08
C ASN A 159 17.75 -16.91 16.25
N SER A 160 18.47 -15.97 16.87
CA SER A 160 19.84 -15.53 16.57
C SER A 160 20.04 -14.89 15.21
N LEU A 161 19.82 -13.58 15.14
CA LEU A 161 20.78 -12.57 14.69
C LEU A 161 20.07 -11.20 14.68
N MET A 162 19.97 -10.56 15.85
CA MET A 162 20.13 -9.11 16.06
C MET A 162 19.83 -8.76 17.52
N GLU A 163 20.62 -9.37 18.40
CA GLU A 163 20.87 -8.83 19.74
C GLU A 163 22.03 -7.84 19.61
N HIS A 164 21.77 -6.69 18.99
CA HIS A 164 22.59 -5.50 19.16
C HIS A 164 21.65 -4.33 19.40
N ALA A 165 21.45 -4.08 20.69
CA ALA A 165 20.71 -2.96 21.22
C ALA A 165 21.16 -1.64 20.57
N ALA A 166 20.37 -1.14 19.62
CA ALA A 166 20.31 0.28 19.37
C ALA A 166 19.65 0.91 20.60
N LYS A 167 20.49 1.30 21.57
CA LYS A 167 20.15 2.21 22.66
C LYS A 167 19.62 3.51 22.04
N GLY A 168 18.34 3.53 21.72
CA GLY A 168 17.62 4.73 21.31
C GLY A 168 17.72 5.70 22.47
N LYS A 169 18.59 6.71 22.35
CA LYS A 169 18.60 7.86 23.26
C LYS A 169 17.16 8.35 23.31
N LYS A 170 16.52 8.28 24.48
CA LYS A 170 15.17 8.82 24.70
C LYS A 170 15.15 10.23 24.11
N LYS A 171 14.35 10.46 23.07
CA LYS A 171 14.20 11.78 22.47
C LYS A 171 13.64 12.69 23.56
N VAL A 172 14.45 13.61 24.08
CA VAL A 172 14.03 14.52 25.15
C VAL A 172 12.98 15.47 24.59
N GLY A 173 11.83 15.56 25.26
CA GLY A 173 10.74 16.42 24.83
C GLY A 173 11.12 17.89 24.95
N ARG A 174 10.61 18.74 24.04
CA ARG A 174 10.91 20.19 24.01
C ARG A 174 10.65 20.89 25.37
N ASN A 175 9.68 20.41 26.13
CA ASN A 175 9.28 20.99 27.43
C ASN A 175 9.88 20.28 28.65
N ASP A 176 10.60 19.16 28.47
CA ASP A 176 11.18 18.37 29.56
C ASP A 176 12.35 19.11 30.22
N PRO A 177 12.71 18.77 31.46
CA PRO A 177 13.94 19.25 32.09
C PRO A 177 15.16 18.97 31.21
N CYS A 178 16.02 19.97 31.03
CA CYS A 178 17.15 19.88 30.14
C CYS A 178 18.21 18.93 30.72
N PRO A 179 18.71 17.95 29.95
CA PRO A 179 19.62 16.92 30.45
C PRO A 179 21.03 17.43 30.78
N CYS A 180 21.34 18.70 30.50
CA CYS A 180 22.58 19.35 30.91
C CYS A 180 22.62 19.77 32.39
N GLY A 181 21.56 19.46 33.17
CA GLY A 181 21.51 19.76 34.60
C GLY A 181 21.19 21.22 34.94
N SER A 182 20.81 22.06 33.96
CA SER A 182 20.60 23.49 34.21
C SER A 182 19.30 23.84 34.95
N GLY A 183 18.44 22.86 35.27
CA GLY A 183 17.11 23.07 35.84
C GLY A 183 16.08 23.76 34.92
N LYS A 184 16.41 24.04 33.65
CA LYS A 184 15.53 24.73 32.68
C LYS A 184 14.88 23.72 31.74
N LYS A 185 13.76 24.08 31.09
CA LYS A 185 13.15 23.26 30.02
C LYS A 185 14.08 23.18 28.79
N TYR A 186 14.15 22.03 28.11
CA TYR A 186 15.05 21.77 26.98
C TYR A 186 14.99 22.86 25.89
N LYS A 187 13.78 23.31 25.52
CA LYS A 187 13.56 24.40 24.55
C LYS A 187 14.19 25.73 24.92
N LYS A 188 14.38 26.01 26.21
CA LYS A 188 14.95 27.28 26.72
C LYS A 188 16.43 27.16 27.07
N CYS A 189 17.06 26.01 26.79
CA CYS A 189 18.46 25.76 27.12
C CYS A 189 19.23 25.25 25.89
N CYS A 190 19.43 23.93 25.78
CA CYS A 190 20.28 23.36 24.73
C CYS A 190 19.66 23.40 23.33
N LEU A 191 18.33 23.45 23.20
CA LEU A 191 17.68 23.46 21.89
C LEU A 191 17.95 24.75 21.09
N ASN A 192 17.98 25.91 21.76
CA ASN A 192 18.19 27.21 21.12
C ASN A 192 19.69 27.57 21.00
N LYS A 193 20.60 26.79 21.60
CA LYS A 193 22.04 26.99 21.43
C LYS A 193 22.52 26.52 20.06
N THR A 194 21.85 25.53 19.47
CA THR A 194 22.21 24.98 18.15
C THR A 194 21.96 25.97 17.01
N THR A 195 21.09 26.97 17.20
CA THR A 195 20.74 27.96 16.18
C THR A 195 21.58 29.24 16.22
N ARG A 196 22.57 29.38 17.13
CA ARG A 196 23.41 30.58 17.28
C ARG A 196 24.91 30.33 17.03
N ALA A 197 25.26 29.19 16.43
CA ALA A 197 26.65 28.83 16.16
C ALA A 197 27.03 28.90 14.66
N ASN A 198 26.14 29.42 13.80
CA ASN A 198 26.38 29.62 12.36
C ASN A 198 26.01 31.05 11.93
N GLU A 199 26.55 32.06 12.63
CA GLU A 199 26.66 33.44 12.16
C GLU A 199 28.05 33.97 12.50
#